data_AF-A0A963I875-F1
#
_entry.id   AF-A0A963I875-F1
#
_cell.length_a   1.000
_cell.length_b   1.000
_cell.length_c   1.000
_cell.angle_alpha   90.00
_cell.angle_beta   90.00
_cell.angle_gamma   90.00
#
_symmetry.space_group_name_H-M   'P 1'
#
loop_
_entity.id
_entity.type
_entity.pdbx_description
1 polymer ?
#
loop_
_entity_poly.entity_id
_entity_poly.type
_entity_poly.pdbx_seq_one_letter_code
_entity_poly.pdbx_strand_id
1 'polypeptide(L)' 'MGRRIAIVEDEAAIRANYADAFTRQGYEVAAYADRPSALAAFARRLPELAIIDIGL' A
#
# COMPACT_ATOMS: atom_id res chain seq x y z
N MET A 1 10.93 -11.84 9.51
CA MET A 1 9.78 -11.75 8.59
C MET A 1 9.27 -10.33 8.63
N GLY A 2 9.64 -9.50 7.65
CA GLY A 2 9.12 -8.12 7.58
C GLY A 2 7.64 -8.17 7.26
N ARG A 3 6.83 -7.43 8.01
CA ARG A 3 5.37 -7.41 7.80
C ARG A 3 5.10 -6.67 6.50
N ARG A 4 4.44 -7.31 5.54
CA ARG A 4 4.12 -6.68 4.25
C ARG A 4 2.82 -5.90 4.37
N ILE A 5 2.86 -4.62 4.00
CA ILE A 5 1.67 -3.76 3.97
C ILE A 5 1.38 -3.29 2.55
N ALA A 6 0.10 -3.10 2.25
CA ALA A 6 -0.35 -2.45 1.03
C ALA A 6 -0.97 -1.08 1.35
N ILE A 7 -0.70 -0.08 0.52
CA ILE A 7 -1.31 1.25 0.57
C ILE A 7 -2.01 1.49 -0.76
N VAL A 8 -3.30 1.80 -0.73
CA VAL A 8 -4.08 2.19 -1.91
C VAL A 8 -4.56 3.62 -1.68
N GLU A 9 -4.05 4.54 -2.48
CA GLU A 9 -4.18 5.98 -2.28
C GLU A 9 -4.00 6.65 -3.65
N ASP A 10 -4.97 7.46 -4.10
CA ASP A 10 -4.93 8.06 -5.44
C ASP A 10 -3.99 9.28 -5.49
N GLU A 11 -3.94 10.06 -4.41
CA GLU A 11 -3.07 11.22 -4.28
C GLU A 11 -1.58 10.82 -4.13
N ALA A 12 -0.78 11.12 -5.16
CA ALA A 12 0.62 10.70 -5.21
C ALA A 12 1.48 11.19 -4.04
N ALA A 13 1.24 12.41 -3.55
CA ALA A 13 1.97 12.97 -2.42
C ALA A 13 1.63 12.25 -1.10
N ILE A 14 0.35 11.95 -0.88
CA ILE A 14 -0.12 11.23 0.31
C ILE A 14 0.43 9.80 0.29
N ARG A 15 0.31 9.13 -0.86
CA ARG A 15 0.82 7.76 -1.08
C ARG A 15 2.31 7.67 -0.80
N ALA A 16 3.11 8.61 -1.32
CA ALA A 16 4.56 8.65 -1.10
C ALA A 16 4.90 8.88 0.37
N ASN A 17 4.23 9.84 1.02
CA ASN A 17 4.45 10.15 2.44
C ASN A 17 4.18 8.93 3.34
N TYR A 18 3.07 8.21 3.13
CA TYR A 18 2.79 6.99 3.89
C TYR A 18 3.78 5.87 3.57
N ALA A 19 4.13 5.67 2.30
CA ALA A 19 5.09 4.65 1.93
C ALA A 19 6.46 4.87 2.59
N ASP A 20 6.95 6.11 2.61
CA ASP A 20 8.18 6.48 3.29
C ASP A 20 8.08 6.27 4.80
N ALA A 21 6.97 6.69 5.42
CA ALA A 21 6.77 6.57 6.86
C ALA A 21 6.80 5.11 7.33
N PHE A 22 6.13 4.19 6.61
CA PHE A 22 6.12 2.77 6.96
C PHE A 22 7.42 2.06 6.57
N THR A 23 8.05 2.44 5.47
CA THR A 23 9.37 1.90 5.10
C THR A 23 10.41 2.21 6.18
N ARG A 24 10.40 3.44 6.74
CA ARG A 24 11.27 3.84 7.87
C ARG A 24 11.01 3.05 9.14
N GLN A 25 9.81 2.50 9.32
CA GLN A 25 9.46 1.61 10.44
C GLN A 25 9.84 0.14 10.19
N GLY A 26 10.42 -0.18 9.02
CA GLY A 26 10.89 -1.52 8.67
C GLY A 26 9.83 -2.41 8.02
N TYR A 27 8.71 -1.85 7.56
CA TYR A 27 7.71 -2.59 6.78
C TYR A 27 8.15 -2.74 5.33
N GLU A 28 7.71 -3.84 4.71
CA GLU A 28 7.77 -3.99 3.26
C GLU A 28 6.50 -3.38 2.66
N VAL A 29 6.63 -2.23 2.00
CA VAL A 29 5.48 -1.48 1.50
C VAL A 29 5.24 -1.75 0.01
N ALA A 30 3.99 -2.04 -0.34
CA ALA A 30 3.51 -2.00 -1.71
C ALA A 30 2.46 -0.89 -1.86
N ALA A 31 2.68 0.07 -2.76
CA ALA A 31 1.82 1.23 -2.93
C ALA A 31 1.13 1.21 -4.30
N TYR A 32 -0.16 1.54 -4.32
CA TYR A 32 -1.03 1.48 -5.49
C TYR A 32 -1.82 2.79 -5.61
N ALA A 33 -1.98 3.28 -6.84
CA ALA A 33 -2.71 4.51 -7.11
C ALA A 33 -4.22 4.29 -7.28
N ASP A 34 -4.66 3.05 -7.44
CA ASP A 34 -6.02 2.72 -7.77
C ASP A 34 -6.39 1.31 -7.30
N ARG A 35 -7.70 1.06 -7.19
CA ARG A 35 -8.25 -0.24 -6.81
C ARG A 35 -7.87 -1.37 -7.80
N PRO A 36 -7.96 -1.21 -9.14
CA PRO A 36 -7.62 -2.29 -10.07
C PRO A 36 -6.19 -2.82 -9.92
N SER A 37 -5.20 -1.94 -9.79
CA SER A 37 -3.79 -2.31 -9.62
C SER A 37 -3.54 -3.02 -8.29
N ALA A 38 -4.17 -2.55 -7.21
CA ALA A 38 -4.12 -3.20 -5.90
C ALA A 38 -4.71 -4.61 -5.93
N LEU A 39 -5.92 -4.78 -6.51
CA LEU A 39 -6.58 -6.08 -6.61
C LEU A 39 -5.77 -7.07 -7.46
N ALA A 40 -5.19 -6.62 -8.57
CA ALA A 40 -4.33 -7.46 -9.41
C ALA A 40 -3.10 -7.96 -8.66
N ALA A 41 -2.53 -7.15 -7.76
CA ALA A 41 -1.41 -7.56 -6.92
C ALA A 41 -1.85 -8.50 -5.78
N PHE A 42 -3.00 -8.22 -5.15
CA PHE A 42 -3.54 -9.03 -4.05
C PHE A 42 -3.91 -10.45 -4.50
N ALA A 43 -4.36 -10.60 -5.75
CA ALA A 43 -4.60 -11.92 -6.36
C ALA A 43 -3.33 -12.77 -6.46
N ARG A 44 -2.14 -12.15 -6.55
CA ARG A 44 -0.85 -12.86 -6.61
C ARG A 44 -0.30 -13.13 -5.21
N ARG A 45 -0.43 -12.16 -4.31
CA ARG A 45 0.03 -12.25 -2.93
C ARG A 45 -0.69 -11.22 -2.07
N LEU A 46 -1.45 -11.71 -1.09
CA LEU A 46 -2.11 -10.84 -0.13
C LEU A 46 -1.09 -10.20 0.83
N PRO A 47 -1.27 -8.90 1.17
CA PRO A 47 -0.53 -8.27 2.26
C PRO A 47 -1.07 -8.75 3.62
N GLU A 48 -0.32 -8.50 4.69
CA GLU A 48 -0.79 -8.74 6.06
C GLU A 48 -1.69 -7.61 6.58
N LEU A 49 -1.53 -6.42 6.01
CA LEU A 49 -2.35 -5.23 6.29
C LEU A 49 -2.52 -4.42 5.01
N ALA A 50 -3.74 -3.94 4.75
CA ALA A 50 -4.03 -2.98 3.69
C ALA A 50 -4.57 -1.69 4.30
N ILE A 51 -4.03 -0.55 3.84
CA ILE A 51 -4.50 0.80 4.14
C ILE A 51 -5.12 1.32 2.85
N ILE A 52 -6.39 1.74 2.92
CA ILE A 52 -7.19 2.08 1.75
C ILE A 52 -7.83 3.44 2.01
N ASP A 53 -7.63 4.38 1.10
CA ASP A 53 -8.42 5.62 1.11
C ASP A 53 -9.89 5.32 0.77
N ILE A 54 -10.81 5.93 1.51
CA ILE A 54 -12.25 5.68 1.40
C ILE A 54 -12.84 6.42 0.18
N GLY A 55 -12.13 7.42 -0.36
CA GLY A 55 -12.55 8.23 -1.53
C GLY A 55 -12.23 7.62 -2.90
N LEU A 56 -11.62 6.42 -2.93
CA LEU A 56 -11.09 5.73 -4.12
C LEU A 56 -12.10 5.29 -5.19
#